data_AF-A0A0F8Y1T8-F1
#
_entry.id   AF-A0A0F8Y1T8-F1
#
_cell.length_a   1.000
_cell.length_b   1.000
_cell.length_c   1.000
_cell.angle_alpha   90.00
_cell.angle_beta   90.00
_cell.angle_gamma   90.00
#
_symmetry.space_group_name_H-M   'P 1'
#
loop_
_entity.id
_entity.type
_entity.pdbx_description
1 polymer ?
#
loop_
_entity_poly.entity_id
_entity_poly.type
_entity_poly.pdbx_seq_one_letter_code
_entity_poly.pdbx_strand_id
1 'polypeptide(L)'
;MPSYNPPKKNTAYITYIALVSRAGSFAVQDNPTLATGDFKVSIDGGTLNNLATIPAVTPASSRMVKISLSSSEMNGDNITLVGVDAAGAEWGDVVITLQTAPNQFDTVGVAVGGILDGSLVAAELNNIADGMLDRIMSVGTDSGGDNTTARTVRQALRVLRNKVSITGGTATITEEDDSTTSFTAAITTAAGNPITTIDPT
;
A
#
# COMPACT_ATOMS: atom_id res chain seq x y z
N MET A 1 -0.48 -2.14 21.57
CA MET A 1 -0.81 -0.74 21.95
C MET A 1 -1.20 -0.02 20.66
N PRO A 2 -2.32 0.71 20.60
CA PRO A 2 -2.64 1.48 19.40
C PRO A 2 -1.53 2.52 19.16
N SER A 3 -0.97 2.55 17.96
CA SER A 3 -0.01 3.59 17.59
C SER A 3 -0.75 4.93 17.48
N TYR A 4 -0.29 5.94 18.21
CA TYR A 4 -0.74 7.32 18.01
C TYR A 4 -0.16 7.83 16.68
N ASN A 5 -1.00 8.38 15.80
CA ASN A 5 -0.54 8.94 14.51
C ASN A 5 -0.23 10.44 14.69
N PRO A 6 1.06 10.84 14.76
CA PRO A 6 1.43 12.24 14.91
C PRO A 6 1.10 13.07 13.65
N PRO A 7 1.00 14.41 13.77
CA PRO A 7 0.92 15.30 12.61
C PRO A 7 2.05 15.06 11.59
N LYS A 8 1.75 15.18 10.30
CA LYS A 8 2.73 15.00 9.23
C LYS A 8 3.59 16.25 9.09
N LYS A 9 4.91 16.07 9.02
CA LYS A 9 5.88 17.15 8.75
C LYS A 9 5.59 17.82 7.40
N ASN A 10 5.85 19.12 7.31
CA ASN A 10 5.70 19.92 6.09
C ASN A 10 4.27 19.87 5.49
N THR A 11 3.25 19.67 6.32
CA THR A 11 1.84 19.65 5.93
C THR A 11 1.07 20.58 6.86
N ALA A 12 0.13 21.37 6.33
CA ALA A 12 -0.68 22.26 7.15
C ALA A 12 -1.44 21.46 8.24
N TYR A 13 -1.55 22.04 9.43
CA TYR A 13 -2.13 21.36 10.59
C TYR A 13 -3.05 22.29 11.38
N ILE A 14 -4.14 21.74 11.90
CA ILE A 14 -5.10 22.46 12.73
C ILE A 14 -5.19 21.76 14.08
N THR A 15 -5.16 22.54 15.16
CA THR A 15 -5.48 22.07 16.50
C THR A 15 -6.35 23.07 17.24
N TYR A 16 -6.98 22.63 18.31
CA TYR A 16 -7.85 23.45 19.14
C TYR A 16 -7.37 23.39 20.59
N ILE A 17 -7.35 24.55 21.24
CA ILE A 17 -7.01 24.67 22.65
C ILE A 17 -8.03 25.51 23.40
N ALA A 18 -7.99 25.40 24.72
CA ALA A 18 -8.63 26.30 25.65
C ALA A 18 -7.54 27.16 26.32
N LEU A 19 -7.85 28.42 26.61
CA LEU A 19 -6.96 29.32 27.35
C LEU A 19 -7.52 29.53 28.75
N VAL A 20 -6.70 29.45 29.78
CA VAL A 20 -7.15 29.64 31.16
C VAL A 20 -7.19 31.13 31.47
N SER A 21 -8.28 31.59 32.08
CA SER A 21 -8.46 32.97 32.52
C SER A 21 -7.43 33.33 33.59
N ARG A 22 -6.81 34.49 33.44
CA ARG A 22 -5.85 35.01 34.42
C ARG A 22 -6.52 35.68 35.62
N ALA A 23 -7.84 35.88 35.58
CA ALA A 23 -8.64 36.48 36.65
C ALA A 23 -8.76 35.62 37.94
N GLY A 24 -7.98 34.53 38.06
CA GLY A 24 -7.81 33.78 39.31
C GLY A 24 -8.80 32.64 39.55
N SER A 25 -9.70 32.35 38.60
CA SER A 25 -10.72 31.29 38.75
C SER A 25 -10.30 29.92 38.21
N PHE A 26 -9.14 29.81 37.56
CA PHE A 26 -8.75 28.65 36.73
C PHE A 26 -9.82 28.24 35.69
N ALA A 27 -10.80 29.10 35.44
CA ALA A 27 -11.81 28.87 34.42
C ALA A 27 -11.20 29.07 33.03
N VAL A 28 -11.75 28.40 32.03
CA VAL A 28 -11.39 28.67 30.64
C VAL A 28 -11.95 30.04 30.25
N GLN A 29 -11.12 30.87 29.61
CA GLN A 29 -11.47 32.20 29.15
C GLN A 29 -12.59 32.14 28.11
N ASP A 30 -13.63 32.94 28.33
CA ASP A 30 -14.73 33.12 27.39
C ASP A 30 -14.33 34.13 26.32
N ASN A 31 -14.49 33.73 25.04
CA ASN A 31 -14.19 34.56 23.87
C ASN A 31 -12.86 35.34 24.01
N PRO A 32 -11.73 34.64 24.19
CA PRO A 32 -10.44 35.28 24.43
C PRO A 32 -10.10 36.24 23.28
N THR A 33 -9.54 37.39 23.65
CA THR A 33 -8.99 38.35 22.69
C THR A 33 -7.64 37.84 22.19
N LEU A 34 -7.50 37.82 20.86
CA LEU A 34 -6.34 37.25 20.15
C LEU A 34 -5.83 38.27 19.13
N ALA A 35 -4.53 38.54 19.18
CA ALA A 35 -3.85 39.51 18.37
C ALA A 35 -2.54 38.95 17.79
N THR A 36 -1.98 39.67 16.82
CA THR A 36 -0.65 39.35 16.28
C THR A 36 0.40 39.44 17.39
N GLY A 37 1.21 38.40 17.52
CA GLY A 37 2.29 38.34 18.51
C GLY A 37 1.93 37.59 19.78
N ASP A 38 0.65 37.32 20.01
CA ASP A 38 0.21 36.52 21.16
C ASP A 38 0.69 35.07 21.04
N PHE A 39 0.60 34.50 19.84
CA PHE A 39 1.08 33.17 19.54
C PHE A 39 2.31 33.21 18.65
N LYS A 40 3.35 32.52 19.10
CA LYS A 40 4.59 32.32 18.37
C LYS A 40 4.92 30.84 18.25
N VAL A 41 5.59 30.48 17.17
CA VAL A 41 6.08 29.14 16.90
C VAL A 41 7.60 29.12 16.94
N SER A 42 8.15 28.06 17.52
CA SER A 42 9.54 27.65 17.42
C SER A 42 9.59 26.31 16.72
N ILE A 43 10.41 26.23 15.67
CA ILE A 43 10.67 25.01 14.91
C ILE A 43 12.00 24.45 15.40
N ASP A 44 11.99 23.25 15.96
CA ASP A 44 13.18 22.53 16.44
C ASP A 44 14.05 23.35 17.44
N GLY A 45 13.41 24.19 18.25
CA GLY A 45 14.11 25.06 19.20
C GLY A 45 14.71 26.33 18.60
N GLY A 46 14.40 26.64 17.34
CA GLY A 46 14.76 27.89 16.69
C GLY A 46 14.06 29.12 17.31
N THR A 47 14.39 30.30 16.79
CA THR A 47 13.80 31.57 17.22
C THR A 47 12.27 31.54 17.19
N LEU A 48 11.63 32.20 18.16
CA LEU A 48 10.18 32.37 18.19
C LEU A 48 9.75 33.35 17.08
N ASN A 49 8.98 32.85 16.12
CA ASN A 49 8.38 33.62 15.05
C ASN A 49 6.87 33.76 15.28
N ASN A 50 6.28 34.88 14.87
CA ASN A 50 4.82 35.02 14.89
C ASN A 50 4.19 33.98 13.97
N LEU A 51 3.02 33.47 14.36
CA LEU A 51 2.22 32.65 13.46
C LEU A 51 1.81 33.45 12.21
N ALA A 52 1.82 32.79 11.05
CA ALA A 52 1.38 33.37 9.79
C ALA A 52 -0.13 33.67 9.79
N THR A 53 -0.92 32.87 10.52
CA THR A 53 -2.35 33.07 10.74
C THR A 53 -2.61 33.30 12.21
N ILE A 54 -3.23 34.43 12.56
CA ILE A 54 -3.66 34.70 13.93
C ILE A 54 -4.68 33.62 14.33
N PRO A 55 -4.48 32.93 15.47
CA PRO A 55 -5.49 32.01 15.99
C PRO A 55 -6.85 32.68 16.15
N ALA A 56 -7.92 31.91 16.03
CA ALA A 56 -9.28 32.45 16.04
C ALA A 56 -10.18 31.64 16.98
N VAL A 57 -11.08 32.32 17.69
CA VAL A 57 -12.14 31.67 18.46
C VAL A 57 -13.12 31.00 17.50
N THR A 58 -13.22 29.67 17.53
CA THR A 58 -14.06 28.88 16.62
C THR A 58 -14.72 27.70 17.33
N PRO A 59 -16.06 27.62 17.39
CA PRO A 59 -17.05 28.59 16.90
C PRO A 59 -16.90 29.98 17.53
N ALA A 60 -17.37 31.04 16.87
CA ALA A 60 -17.29 32.39 17.39
C ALA A 60 -17.97 32.51 18.76
N SER A 61 -17.44 33.34 19.66
CA SER A 61 -17.91 33.47 21.06
C SER A 61 -17.81 32.20 21.91
N SER A 62 -17.03 31.20 21.49
CA SER A 62 -16.77 30.00 22.29
C SER A 62 -15.53 30.15 23.17
N ARG A 63 -15.22 29.08 23.91
CA ARG A 63 -13.99 28.89 24.70
C ARG A 63 -12.88 28.17 23.93
N MET A 64 -13.12 27.86 22.64
CA MET A 64 -12.20 27.10 21.79
C MET A 64 -11.43 28.02 20.86
N VAL A 65 -10.10 27.99 20.96
CA VAL A 65 -9.20 28.71 20.07
C VAL A 65 -8.66 27.73 19.03
N LYS A 66 -8.96 28.00 17.76
CA LYS A 66 -8.42 27.28 16.62
C LYS A 66 -7.06 27.87 16.26
N ILE A 67 -6.04 27.01 16.27
CA ILE A 67 -4.70 27.33 15.77
C ILE A 67 -4.53 26.63 14.42
N SER A 68 -4.17 27.40 13.39
CA SER A 68 -3.90 26.89 12.05
C SER A 68 -2.43 27.16 11.71
N LEU A 69 -1.67 26.08 11.51
CA LEU A 69 -0.24 26.11 11.18
C LEU A 69 -0.08 25.78 9.70
N SER A 70 0.73 26.58 9.01
CA SER A 70 1.12 26.34 7.62
C SER A 70 2.07 25.14 7.50
N SER A 71 2.26 24.64 6.27
CA SER A 71 3.26 23.60 6.00
C SER A 71 4.67 24.03 6.42
N SER A 72 5.02 25.31 6.21
CA SER A 72 6.32 25.87 6.58
C SER A 72 6.53 25.89 8.10
N GLU A 73 5.50 26.26 8.87
CA GLU A 73 5.55 26.23 10.35
C GLU A 73 5.56 24.80 10.90
N MET A 74 5.09 23.83 10.11
CA MET A 74 5.11 22.39 10.41
C MET A 74 6.36 21.66 9.87
N ASN A 75 7.37 22.39 9.37
CA ASN A 75 8.57 21.79 8.76
C ASN A 75 9.71 21.60 9.79
N GLY A 76 9.42 20.93 10.89
CA GLY A 76 10.38 20.52 11.92
C GLY A 76 9.90 19.25 12.61
N ASP A 77 10.78 18.60 13.36
CA ASP A 77 10.43 17.39 14.10
C ASP A 77 9.68 17.73 15.39
N ASN A 78 10.02 18.87 16.00
CA ASN A 78 9.35 19.42 17.16
C ASN A 78 8.83 20.83 16.89
N ILE A 79 7.51 20.98 16.87
CA ILE A 79 6.83 22.28 16.72
C ILE A 79 6.34 22.73 18.09
N THR A 80 6.92 23.81 18.62
CA THR A 80 6.54 24.36 19.92
C THR A 80 5.84 25.69 19.73
N LEU A 81 4.61 25.78 20.24
CA LEU A 81 3.83 27.00 20.29
C LEU A 81 3.92 27.60 21.68
N VAL A 82 4.14 28.91 21.74
CA VAL A 82 4.08 29.69 22.96
C VAL A 82 3.02 30.76 22.78
N GLY A 83 2.00 30.73 23.63
CA GLY A 83 0.96 31.74 23.74
C GLY A 83 1.20 32.59 24.98
N VAL A 84 1.35 33.90 24.80
CA VAL A 84 1.37 34.90 25.87
C VAL A 84 0.46 36.02 25.46
N ASP A 85 -0.46 36.43 26.33
CA ASP A 85 -1.29 37.60 26.07
C ASP A 85 -0.42 38.86 26.13
N ALA A 86 -0.02 39.35 24.97
CA ALA A 86 0.89 40.49 24.88
C ALA A 86 0.19 41.79 25.28
N ALA A 87 -1.15 41.84 25.23
CA ALA A 87 -1.95 43.03 25.46
C ALA A 87 -3.35 42.69 26.00
N GLY A 88 -3.53 42.80 27.31
CA GLY A 88 -4.84 42.63 27.96
C GLY A 88 -4.74 41.85 29.27
N ALA A 89 -3.80 40.90 29.34
CA ALA A 89 -3.62 39.98 30.46
C ALA A 89 -4.93 39.27 30.87
N GLU A 90 -5.78 38.96 29.89
CA GLU A 90 -7.07 38.30 30.01
C GLU A 90 -6.89 36.80 30.31
N TRP A 91 -5.92 36.16 29.64
CA TRP A 91 -5.63 34.74 29.76
C TRP A 91 -4.16 34.48 30.13
N GLY A 92 -3.89 33.29 30.67
CA GLY A 92 -2.58 32.86 31.13
C GLY A 92 -1.74 32.20 30.04
N ASP A 93 -0.43 32.23 30.24
CA ASP A 93 0.54 31.68 29.29
C ASP A 93 0.30 30.19 29.02
N VAL A 94 0.53 29.79 27.77
CA VAL A 94 0.36 28.41 27.32
C VAL A 94 1.55 27.97 26.46
N VAL A 95 1.98 26.73 26.64
CA VAL A 95 2.97 26.10 25.77
C VAL A 95 2.41 24.78 25.27
N ILE A 96 2.42 24.58 23.96
CA ILE A 96 1.96 23.35 23.31
C ILE A 96 3.10 22.83 22.45
N THR A 97 3.35 21.53 22.53
CA THR A 97 4.40 20.88 21.77
C THR A 97 3.80 19.77 20.92
N LEU A 98 4.08 19.82 19.63
CA LEU A 98 3.66 18.84 18.64
C LEU A 98 4.90 18.13 18.10
N GLN A 99 4.94 16.81 18.26
CA GLN A 99 5.91 15.95 17.61
C GLN A 99 5.39 15.60 16.23
N THR A 100 6.14 15.91 15.17
CA THR A 100 5.74 15.55 13.80
C THR A 100 6.43 14.26 13.35
N ALA A 101 5.87 13.61 12.34
CA ALA A 101 6.56 12.52 11.64
C ALA A 101 6.71 12.84 10.15
N PRO A 102 7.84 12.46 9.52
CA PRO A 102 8.03 12.64 8.08
C PRO A 102 7.02 11.83 7.25
N ASN A 103 6.64 10.66 7.76
CA ASN A 103 5.67 9.75 7.15
C ASN A 103 4.64 9.32 8.19
N GLN A 104 3.38 9.19 7.77
CA GLN A 104 2.32 8.56 8.57
C GLN A 104 2.09 7.14 8.07
N PHE A 105 1.42 6.30 8.87
CA PHE A 105 1.03 4.94 8.45
C PHE A 105 0.19 4.95 7.17
N ASP A 106 -0.54 6.03 6.90
CA ASP A 106 -1.27 6.26 5.64
C ASP A 106 -0.35 6.53 4.43
N THR A 107 0.86 7.08 4.67
CA THR A 107 1.90 7.29 3.63
C THR A 107 2.79 6.06 3.45
N VAL A 108 2.80 5.11 4.41
CA VAL A 108 3.29 3.75 4.17
C VAL A 108 2.24 3.00 3.36
N GLY A 109 1.95 3.55 2.17
CA GLY A 109 1.53 2.77 1.04
C GLY A 109 2.67 1.83 0.72
N VAL A 110 2.71 0.71 1.44
CA VAL A 110 2.91 -0.54 0.71
C VAL A 110 1.93 -0.42 -0.45
N ALA A 111 2.44 -0.20 -1.67
CA ALA A 111 1.59 -0.07 -2.85
C ALA A 111 0.52 -1.15 -2.77
N VAL A 112 -0.72 -0.88 -3.18
CA VAL A 112 -1.75 -1.92 -3.24
C VAL A 112 -1.13 -3.16 -3.91
N GLY A 113 -0.92 -4.24 -3.13
CA GLY A 113 -0.20 -5.46 -3.55
C GLY A 113 1.22 -5.70 -3.00
N GLY A 114 1.81 -4.78 -2.22
CA GLY A 114 3.25 -4.80 -1.95
C GLY A 114 3.74 -5.72 -0.83
N ILE A 115 2.92 -6.07 0.18
CA ILE A 115 3.38 -6.93 1.30
C ILE A 115 2.31 -7.90 1.85
N LEU A 116 1.00 -7.72 1.59
CA LEU A 116 -0.03 -8.57 2.23
C LEU A 116 -1.03 -9.23 1.27
N ASP A 117 -0.87 -9.07 -0.04
CA ASP A 117 -1.56 -9.87 -1.05
C ASP A 117 -0.81 -9.79 -2.37
N GLY A 118 0.00 -10.80 -2.71
CA GLY A 118 0.61 -10.92 -4.05
C GLY A 118 2.04 -10.38 -4.26
N SER A 119 2.82 -10.09 -3.22
CA SER A 119 4.26 -9.71 -3.37
C SER A 119 5.17 -10.86 -3.83
N LEU A 120 4.61 -12.06 -4.01
CA LEU A 120 5.12 -13.00 -4.99
C LEU A 120 4.14 -12.92 -6.15
N VAL A 121 4.45 -12.10 -7.15
CA VAL A 121 3.63 -12.05 -8.36
C VAL A 121 3.57 -13.48 -8.93
N ALA A 122 2.49 -13.87 -9.58
CA ALA A 122 2.36 -15.21 -10.18
C ALA A 122 3.60 -15.60 -11.03
N ALA A 123 4.26 -14.63 -11.65
CA ALA A 123 5.51 -14.83 -12.38
C ALA A 123 6.70 -15.23 -11.49
N GLU A 124 6.80 -14.71 -10.26
CA GLU A 124 7.85 -15.06 -9.31
C GLU A 124 7.59 -16.42 -8.64
N LEU A 125 6.32 -16.77 -8.34
CA LEU A 125 5.95 -18.13 -7.95
C LEU A 125 6.24 -19.15 -9.05
N ASN A 126 5.98 -18.80 -10.32
CA ASN A 126 6.30 -19.64 -11.47
C ASN A 126 7.82 -19.78 -11.65
N ASN A 127 8.59 -18.70 -11.46
CA ASN A 127 10.06 -18.74 -11.57
C ASN A 127 10.69 -19.55 -10.43
N ILE A 128 10.14 -19.49 -9.22
CA ILE A 128 10.54 -20.35 -8.10
C ILE A 128 10.12 -21.80 -8.38
N ALA A 129 8.92 -22.04 -8.92
CA ALA A 129 8.46 -23.37 -9.31
C ALA A 129 9.32 -23.98 -10.44
N ASP A 130 9.74 -23.18 -11.43
CA ASP A 130 10.61 -23.65 -12.52
C ASP A 130 12.05 -23.85 -12.07
N GLY A 131 12.57 -22.96 -11.22
CA GLY A 131 13.93 -23.05 -10.69
C GLY A 131 14.12 -24.14 -9.62
N MET A 132 13.07 -24.47 -8.85
CA MET A 132 13.14 -25.51 -7.81
C MET A 132 12.61 -26.89 -8.26
N LEU A 133 11.66 -26.98 -9.19
CA LEU A 133 10.91 -28.22 -9.46
C LEU A 133 11.04 -28.82 -10.86
N ASP A 134 11.71 -28.17 -11.82
CA ASP A 134 11.91 -28.68 -13.19
C ASP A 134 10.62 -29.29 -13.80
N ARG A 135 9.62 -28.42 -13.94
CA ARG A 135 8.17 -28.69 -14.03
C ARG A 135 7.77 -30.05 -14.65
N ILE A 136 7.30 -30.93 -13.76
CA ILE A 136 6.52 -32.15 -14.06
C ILE A 136 5.31 -31.86 -14.96
N MET A 137 5.22 -32.60 -16.07
CA MET A 137 4.20 -32.47 -17.12
C MET A 137 2.95 -33.32 -16.85
N SER A 138 2.46 -33.46 -15.60
CA SER A 138 1.27 -34.29 -15.33
C SER A 138 0.17 -33.62 -14.49
N VAL A 139 0.42 -32.43 -13.91
CA VAL A 139 -0.51 -31.80 -12.93
C VAL A 139 -0.72 -30.29 -13.11
N GLY A 140 -0.24 -29.72 -14.22
CA GLY A 140 -0.52 -28.32 -14.56
C GLY A 140 -1.67 -28.21 -15.56
N THR A 141 -2.47 -27.16 -15.50
CA THR A 141 -3.41 -26.83 -16.59
C THR A 141 -2.62 -26.75 -17.90
N ASP A 142 -3.19 -27.27 -19.00
CA ASP A 142 -2.70 -27.03 -20.38
C ASP A 142 -2.87 -25.54 -20.74
N SER A 143 -2.16 -24.69 -20.01
CA SER A 143 -2.18 -23.25 -20.14
C SER A 143 -0.98 -22.83 -20.96
N GLY A 144 -1.13 -22.81 -22.28
CA GLY A 144 -0.23 -22.08 -23.16
C GLY A 144 -0.45 -20.56 -23.10
N GLY A 145 -0.74 -20.01 -21.91
CA GLY A 145 -1.14 -18.62 -21.69
C GLY A 145 -2.41 -18.23 -22.46
N ASP A 146 -3.55 -18.11 -21.76
CA ASP A 146 -4.86 -17.60 -22.25
C ASP A 146 -5.17 -17.77 -23.76
N ASN A 147 -4.88 -18.96 -24.30
CA ASN A 147 -5.14 -19.28 -25.68
C ASN A 147 -5.52 -20.75 -25.76
N THR A 148 -6.81 -21.00 -25.94
CA THR A 148 -7.41 -22.33 -26.08
C THR A 148 -7.00 -23.07 -27.36
N THR A 149 -6.08 -22.51 -28.16
CA THR A 149 -5.47 -23.14 -29.34
C THR A 149 -3.97 -23.44 -29.18
N ALA A 150 -3.36 -23.13 -28.03
CA ALA A 150 -1.94 -23.37 -27.81
C ALA A 150 -1.62 -24.85 -27.56
N ARG A 151 -0.65 -25.39 -28.31
CA ARG A 151 -0.11 -26.75 -28.11
C ARG A 151 0.91 -26.73 -26.99
N THR A 152 0.77 -27.60 -25.98
CA THR A 152 1.73 -27.69 -24.86
C THR A 152 2.74 -28.82 -25.06
N VAL A 153 3.91 -28.70 -24.43
CA VAL A 153 4.94 -29.78 -24.42
C VAL A 153 4.36 -31.06 -23.82
N ARG A 154 3.54 -30.94 -22.78
CA ARG A 154 2.79 -32.06 -22.19
C ARG A 154 1.92 -32.77 -23.25
N GLN A 155 1.11 -32.04 -24.01
CA GLN A 155 0.30 -32.64 -25.10
C GLN A 155 1.14 -33.39 -26.14
N ALA A 156 2.34 -32.88 -26.48
CA ALA A 156 3.25 -33.58 -27.38
C ALA A 156 3.80 -34.89 -26.78
N LEU A 157 4.17 -34.88 -25.49
CA LEU A 157 4.66 -36.10 -24.82
C LEU A 157 3.53 -37.12 -24.56
N ARG A 158 2.28 -36.68 -24.41
CA ARG A 158 1.12 -37.59 -24.27
C ARG A 158 0.99 -38.52 -25.47
N VAL A 159 1.32 -38.06 -26.68
CA VAL A 159 1.37 -38.91 -27.90
C VAL A 159 2.36 -40.07 -27.77
N LEU A 160 3.48 -39.84 -27.06
CA LEU A 160 4.57 -40.82 -26.94
C LEU A 160 4.33 -41.84 -25.82
N ARG A 161 3.65 -41.43 -24.75
CA ARG A 161 3.59 -42.20 -23.48
C ARG A 161 2.20 -42.68 -23.09
N ASN A 162 1.14 -41.95 -23.45
CA ASN A 162 -0.22 -42.28 -23.06
C ASN A 162 -0.94 -43.05 -24.17
N LYS A 163 -2.13 -43.54 -23.85
CA LYS A 163 -2.96 -44.25 -24.81
C LYS A 163 -3.30 -43.36 -26.01
N VAL A 164 -2.98 -43.88 -27.20
CA VAL A 164 -3.42 -43.33 -28.48
C VAL A 164 -4.36 -44.32 -29.13
N SER A 165 -5.60 -43.90 -29.38
CA SER A 165 -6.59 -44.72 -30.08
C SER A 165 -6.89 -44.13 -31.44
N ILE A 166 -7.13 -45.00 -32.42
CA ILE A 166 -7.44 -44.61 -33.79
C ILE A 166 -8.77 -45.21 -34.17
N THR A 167 -9.70 -44.39 -34.66
CA THR A 167 -11.00 -44.84 -35.17
C THR A 167 -11.43 -43.94 -36.31
N GLY A 168 -11.83 -44.54 -37.45
CA GLY A 168 -12.36 -43.81 -38.60
C GLY A 168 -11.44 -42.70 -39.15
N GLY A 169 -10.11 -42.88 -39.07
CA GLY A 169 -9.14 -41.87 -39.52
C GLY A 169 -8.91 -40.71 -38.54
N THR A 170 -9.40 -40.81 -37.30
CA THR A 170 -9.10 -39.84 -36.23
C THR A 170 -8.32 -40.52 -35.12
N ALA A 171 -7.20 -39.93 -34.73
CA ALA A 171 -6.45 -40.28 -33.53
C ALA A 171 -6.99 -39.49 -32.34
N THR A 172 -7.20 -40.17 -31.21
CA THR A 172 -7.54 -39.58 -29.91
C THR A 172 -6.40 -39.88 -28.96
N ILE A 173 -5.77 -38.81 -28.45
CA ILE A 173 -4.68 -38.86 -27.49
C ILE A 173 -5.29 -38.54 -26.13
N THR A 174 -5.04 -39.40 -25.14
CA THR A 174 -5.60 -39.21 -23.80
C THR A 174 -4.64 -38.47 -22.87
N GLU A 175 -5.21 -37.90 -21.81
CA GLU A 175 -4.48 -37.41 -20.66
C GLU A 175 -3.81 -38.57 -19.91
N GLU A 176 -3.11 -38.25 -18.81
CA GLU A 176 -2.29 -39.19 -18.04
C GLU A 176 -3.09 -40.32 -17.37
N ASP A 177 -4.43 -40.24 -17.39
CA ASP A 177 -5.36 -41.27 -16.88
C ASP A 177 -5.75 -42.32 -17.93
N ASP A 178 -5.23 -42.21 -19.16
CA ASP A 178 -5.52 -43.09 -20.30
C ASP A 178 -7.02 -43.19 -20.69
N SER A 179 -7.84 -42.24 -20.22
CA SER A 179 -9.30 -42.26 -20.39
C SER A 179 -9.86 -40.91 -20.85
N THR A 180 -9.37 -39.81 -20.28
CA THR A 180 -9.81 -38.46 -20.63
C THR A 180 -9.14 -38.01 -21.92
N THR A 181 -9.89 -37.41 -22.84
CA THR A 181 -9.31 -36.90 -24.09
C THR A 181 -8.49 -35.65 -23.86
N SER A 182 -7.21 -35.70 -24.24
CA SER A 182 -6.32 -34.52 -24.28
C SER A 182 -6.56 -33.73 -25.56
N PHE A 183 -6.49 -34.39 -26.73
CA PHE A 183 -6.85 -33.80 -28.01
C PHE A 183 -7.11 -34.88 -29.07
N THR A 184 -7.71 -34.46 -30.18
CA THR A 184 -7.96 -35.31 -31.35
C THR A 184 -7.29 -34.74 -32.59
N ALA A 185 -6.81 -35.61 -33.49
CA ALA A 185 -6.22 -35.22 -34.76
C ALA A 185 -6.67 -36.17 -35.89
N ALA A 186 -6.92 -35.62 -37.08
CA ALA A 186 -7.11 -36.45 -38.27
C ALA A 186 -5.78 -37.10 -38.67
N ILE A 187 -5.82 -38.36 -39.06
CA ILE A 187 -4.66 -39.12 -39.55
C ILE A 187 -4.94 -39.72 -40.92
N THR A 188 -3.92 -39.78 -41.76
CA THR A 188 -3.96 -40.45 -43.07
C THR A 188 -3.07 -41.69 -43.04
N THR A 189 -3.57 -42.80 -43.56
CA THR A 189 -2.82 -44.07 -43.58
C THR A 189 -2.05 -44.20 -44.89
N ALA A 190 -0.85 -43.62 -44.97
CA ALA A 190 0.17 -44.05 -45.92
C ALA A 190 1.05 -45.14 -45.27
N ALA A 191 1.76 -45.96 -46.05
CA ALA A 191 2.65 -46.99 -45.51
C ALA A 191 3.69 -46.34 -44.56
N GLY A 192 3.54 -46.58 -43.25
CA GLY A 192 4.38 -45.97 -42.23
C GLY A 192 5.80 -46.54 -42.29
N ASN A 193 6.79 -45.70 -41.99
CA ASN A 193 8.15 -46.15 -41.68
C ASN A 193 8.20 -46.43 -40.17
N PRO A 194 7.97 -47.67 -39.68
CA PRO A 194 8.08 -47.94 -38.25
C PRO A 194 9.56 -47.82 -37.89
N ILE A 195 9.90 -46.82 -37.09
CA ILE A 195 11.25 -46.65 -36.54
C ILE A 195 11.71 -48.01 -36.00
N THR A 196 12.73 -48.58 -36.64
CA THR A 196 13.19 -49.95 -36.34
C THR A 196 14.22 -49.98 -35.22
N THR A 197 14.94 -48.89 -34.95
CA THR A 197 15.78 -48.67 -33.75
C THR A 197 16.15 -47.19 -33.63
N ILE A 198 16.24 -46.67 -32.39
CA ILE A 198 16.86 -45.39 -32.03
C ILE A 198 17.85 -45.70 -30.89
N ASP A 199 19.13 -45.40 -31.10
CA ASP A 199 20.19 -45.55 -30.11
C ASP A 199 20.99 -44.24 -30.03
N PRO A 200 20.79 -43.42 -28.98
CA PRO A 200 21.53 -42.18 -28.78
C PRO A 200 22.72 -42.44 -27.86
N THR A 201 23.83 -42.92 -28.43
CA THR A 201 25.16 -42.79 -27.81
C THR A 201 25.76 -41.43 -28.14
#